data_AF-A0A517QEA1-F1
#
_entry.id   AF-A0A517QEA1-F1
#
_cell.length_a   1.000
_cell.length_b   1.000
_cell.length_c   1.000
_cell.angle_alpha   90.00
_cell.angle_beta   90.00
_cell.angle_gamma   90.00
#
_symmetry.space_group_name_H-M   'P 1'
#
loop_
_entity.id
_entity.type
_entity.pdbx_description
1 polymer ?
#
loop_
_entity_poly.entity_id
_entity_poly.type
_entity_poly.pdbx_seq_one_letter_code
_entity_poly.pdbx_strand_id
1 'polypeptide(L)'
;MNTFHSRHQGHTDRGTANRSARAGFTLVEMLVSVALVLLMMLMFTEIFQLLSGSMTTQRGISENDQRERLLVTVLQADLENRTFQYLLPFSNYQTFTTPAGVNPGPTDPRSYLFHKEDRKGYFYISENDPNDDTDDFIQFTVSRYANPSRADDTEDFYFGKAADLSGRPSSGGSKLVNHPNQPEADDGRITPDGTSQSSAAEISYFLRGSNLYRRVMLIREPLALSSTQNAQPISADNTSTPFFLRSTSTPAPLYGEAYNTTGSDNFWRDFDFSAFRDIVTDPTTPYARFHDLDALKNNDSTGSEVLFPLGMPQYRFGFNHASGLSREFVPSSVSPNPNLFIGRFTHEETSHQHFNYPQDATAVGGGGNPMDPAGPSLRVNPNDRVIDLLRNGTRRSEDLVLSNVRSFDIKVFDDGIHDYVDIGSSSAVRFAPGARQNSDHGNNVFKNVFDTWHVRAASSGGDQDPPYPMLSDPTVPEFNNQTPVYDLANQSPIPRASPLTSIRIVIRYEDISTGQLRQMTLIQPLRNKGEG
;
A
#
# COMPACT_ATOMS: atom_id res chain seq x y z
N MET A 1 -31.61 7.09 -76.93
CA MET A 1 -33.06 6.83 -76.75
C MET A 1 -33.53 7.77 -75.65
N ASN A 2 -34.49 8.68 -75.78
CA ASN A 2 -35.35 9.02 -76.89
C ASN A 2 -35.84 10.48 -76.70
N THR A 3 -35.79 11.25 -77.80
CA THR A 3 -36.78 12.25 -78.28
C THR A 3 -37.40 13.28 -77.31
N PHE A 4 -37.09 14.58 -77.44
CA PHE A 4 -37.57 15.60 -78.42
C PHE A 4 -39.02 16.08 -78.23
N HIS A 5 -39.18 17.38 -77.91
CA HIS A 5 -40.04 18.41 -78.54
C HIS A 5 -39.52 19.79 -78.04
N SER A 6 -38.90 20.69 -78.82
CA SER A 6 -39.38 21.50 -79.97
C SER A 6 -40.63 22.33 -79.65
N ARG A 7 -40.77 23.64 -79.90
CA ARG A 7 -39.94 24.78 -80.37
C ARG A 7 -40.92 25.98 -80.47
N HIS A 8 -40.50 27.20 -80.15
CA HIS A 8 -40.80 28.46 -80.87
C HIS A 8 -40.10 29.61 -80.12
N GLN A 9 -39.01 30.19 -80.67
CA GLN A 9 -39.01 31.42 -81.51
C GLN A 9 -39.74 32.58 -80.82
N GLY A 10 -39.18 33.73 -80.53
CA GLY A 10 -37.88 34.33 -80.88
C GLY A 10 -38.10 35.82 -81.11
N HIS A 11 -37.36 36.69 -80.43
CA HIS A 11 -37.03 38.02 -80.96
C HIS A 11 -35.76 38.55 -80.32
N THR A 12 -34.82 38.90 -81.17
CA THR A 12 -33.59 39.64 -80.88
C THR A 12 -33.94 41.09 -80.65
N ASP A 13 -33.44 41.69 -79.57
CA ASP A 13 -33.26 43.14 -79.53
C ASP A 13 -31.91 43.55 -78.93
N ARG A 14 -31.34 44.54 -79.60
CA ARG A 14 -29.99 45.06 -79.44
C ARG A 14 -29.85 45.88 -78.17
N GLY A 15 -28.66 45.73 -77.58
CA GLY A 15 -27.97 46.57 -76.62
C GLY A 15 -28.61 47.89 -76.18
N THR A 16 -28.74 48.02 -74.87
CA THR A 16 -28.40 49.26 -74.17
C THR A 16 -27.71 48.90 -72.86
N ALA A 17 -26.52 49.46 -72.68
CA ALA A 17 -25.73 49.32 -71.48
C ALA A 17 -26.46 49.94 -70.29
N ASN A 18 -27.12 49.11 -69.48
CA ASN A 18 -27.54 49.53 -68.16
C ASN A 18 -26.29 49.53 -67.27
N ARG A 19 -25.66 50.71 -67.16
CA ARG A 19 -24.68 51.00 -66.12
C ARG A 19 -25.33 50.58 -64.80
N SER A 20 -24.85 49.48 -64.22
CA SER A 20 -25.12 49.12 -62.84
C SER A 20 -24.70 50.33 -62.01
N ALA A 21 -25.66 51.13 -61.56
CA ALA A 21 -25.42 52.14 -60.54
C ALA A 21 -24.90 51.36 -59.34
N ARG A 22 -23.58 51.36 -59.15
CA ARG A 22 -22.95 50.88 -57.94
C ARG A 22 -23.37 51.88 -56.86
N ALA A 23 -24.45 51.56 -56.14
CA ALA A 23 -24.79 52.26 -54.92
C ALA A 23 -23.58 52.13 -53.99
N GLY A 24 -22.85 53.23 -53.78
CA GLY A 24 -21.80 53.28 -52.78
C GLY A 24 -22.47 53.18 -51.41
N PHE A 25 -21.98 52.27 -50.57
CA PHE A 25 -22.46 52.15 -49.20
C PHE A 25 -22.31 53.48 -48.47
N THR A 26 -23.37 53.92 -47.81
CA THR A 26 -23.30 55.08 -46.92
C THR A 26 -22.39 54.75 -45.73
N LEU A 27 -21.76 55.78 -45.14
CA LEU A 27 -20.89 55.60 -43.97
C LEU A 27 -21.64 54.87 -42.84
N VAL A 28 -22.93 55.14 -42.68
CA VAL A 28 -23.82 54.48 -41.71
C VAL A 28 -23.98 52.99 -42.04
N GLU A 29 -24.20 52.59 -43.30
CA GLU A 29 -24.32 51.17 -43.68
C GLU A 29 -23.00 50.41 -43.50
N MET A 30 -21.85 51.03 -43.79
CA MET A 30 -20.55 50.40 -43.52
C MET A 30 -20.31 50.23 -42.03
N LEU A 31 -20.70 51.20 -41.21
CA LEU A 31 -20.56 51.13 -39.75
C LEU A 31 -21.49 50.08 -39.13
N VAL A 32 -22.75 50.01 -39.59
CA VAL A 32 -23.70 48.96 -39.18
C VAL A 32 -23.22 47.58 -39.63
N SER A 33 -22.73 47.44 -40.86
CA SER A 33 -22.24 46.14 -41.37
C SER A 33 -21.02 45.63 -40.60
N VAL A 34 -20.06 46.52 -40.29
CA VAL A 34 -18.89 46.16 -39.46
C VAL A 34 -19.32 45.84 -38.03
N ALA A 35 -20.23 46.62 -37.44
CA ALA A 35 -20.76 46.33 -36.10
C ALA A 35 -21.48 44.97 -36.04
N LEU A 36 -22.23 44.61 -37.07
CA LEU A 36 -22.93 43.33 -37.15
C LEU A 36 -21.96 42.15 -37.31
N VAL A 37 -20.92 42.29 -38.14
CA VAL A 37 -19.86 41.27 -38.29
C VAL A 37 -19.08 41.11 -36.98
N LEU A 38 -18.74 42.20 -36.29
CA LEU A 38 -18.08 42.15 -34.99
C LEU A 38 -18.96 41.49 -33.93
N LEU A 39 -20.27 41.77 -33.92
CA LEU A 39 -21.22 41.09 -33.03
C LEU A 39 -21.33 39.60 -33.33
N MET A 40 -21.38 39.21 -34.60
CA MET A 40 -21.42 37.80 -34.99
C MET A 40 -20.12 37.07 -34.63
N MET A 41 -18.96 37.71 -34.83
CA MET A 41 -17.68 37.16 -34.38
C MET A 41 -17.64 37.01 -32.87
N LEU A 42 -18.13 38.00 -32.11
CA LEU A 42 -18.16 37.96 -30.65
C LEU A 42 -19.06 36.83 -30.14
N MET A 43 -20.27 36.69 -30.69
CA MET A 43 -21.18 35.60 -30.35
C MET A 43 -20.59 34.23 -30.69
N PHE A 44 -19.91 34.10 -31.83
CA PHE A 44 -19.23 32.86 -32.19
C PHE A 44 -18.11 32.53 -31.21
N THR A 45 -17.28 33.50 -30.83
CA THR A 45 -16.24 33.27 -29.82
C THR A 45 -16.80 32.85 -28.47
N GLU A 46 -17.91 33.45 -28.01
CA GLU A 46 -18.56 33.06 -26.76
C GLU A 46 -19.09 31.62 -26.80
N ILE A 47 -19.76 31.23 -27.88
CA ILE A 47 -20.26 29.85 -28.05
C ILE A 47 -19.11 28.85 -28.08
N PHE A 48 -18.02 29.16 -28.78
CA PHE A 48 -16.84 28.28 -28.82
C PHE A 48 -16.18 28.13 -27.46
N GLN A 49 -16.09 29.21 -26.68
CA GLN A 49 -15.57 29.15 -25.31
C GLN A 49 -16.45 28.29 -24.41
N LEU A 50 -17.79 28.45 -24.48
CA LEU A 50 -18.73 27.64 -23.71
C LEU A 50 -18.65 26.15 -24.08
N LEU A 51 -18.60 25.82 -25.38
CA LEU A 51 -18.50 24.45 -25.85
C LEU A 51 -17.16 23.81 -25.47
N SER A 52 -16.04 24.55 -25.61
CA SER A 52 -14.71 24.06 -25.25
C SER A 52 -14.57 23.84 -23.75
N GLY A 53 -15.15 24.72 -22.93
CA GLY A 53 -15.21 24.55 -21.48
C GLY A 53 -15.99 23.30 -21.10
N SER A 54 -17.20 23.13 -21.66
CA SER A 54 -18.04 21.97 -21.40
C SER A 54 -17.37 20.65 -21.79
N MET A 55 -16.71 20.59 -22.96
CA MET A 55 -16.01 19.39 -23.42
C MET A 55 -14.84 19.02 -22.50
N THR A 56 -14.10 20.02 -22.00
CA THR A 56 -12.98 19.80 -21.07
C THR A 56 -13.50 19.24 -19.73
N THR A 57 -14.58 19.81 -19.19
CA THR A 57 -15.20 19.33 -17.96
C THR A 57 -15.76 17.92 -18.12
N GLN A 58 -16.48 17.63 -19.21
CA GLN A 58 -17.00 16.28 -19.48
C GLN A 58 -15.90 15.23 -19.55
N ARG A 59 -14.79 15.56 -20.21
CA ARG A 59 -13.62 14.68 -20.27
C ARG A 59 -13.01 14.46 -18.88
N GLY A 60 -12.82 15.52 -18.11
CA GLY A 60 -12.29 15.43 -16.74
C GLY A 60 -13.17 14.57 -15.82
N ILE A 61 -14.49 14.74 -15.90
CA ILE A 61 -15.46 13.91 -15.17
C ILE A 61 -15.31 12.43 -15.54
N SER A 62 -15.20 12.11 -16.83
CA SER A 62 -15.07 10.72 -17.30
C SER A 62 -13.74 10.08 -16.89
N GLU A 63 -12.63 10.82 -16.95
CA GLU A 63 -11.32 10.32 -16.52
C GLU A 63 -11.29 10.09 -15.01
N ASN A 64 -11.92 10.96 -14.21
CA ASN A 64 -12.01 10.81 -12.76
C ASN A 64 -12.90 9.63 -12.35
N ASP A 65 -14.04 9.42 -13.00
CA ASP A 65 -14.90 8.25 -12.76
C ASP A 65 -14.18 6.94 -13.09
N GLN A 66 -13.37 6.90 -14.17
CA GLN A 66 -12.55 5.73 -14.47
C GLN A 66 -11.50 5.44 -13.38
N ARG A 67 -10.83 6.48 -12.86
CA ARG A 67 -9.85 6.35 -11.77
C ARG A 67 -10.51 5.88 -10.48
N GLU A 68 -11.67 6.40 -10.15
CA GLU A 68 -12.46 5.97 -8.99
C GLU A 68 -12.79 4.48 -9.08
N ARG A 69 -13.34 4.02 -10.21
CA ARG A 69 -13.67 2.60 -10.40
C ARG A 69 -12.43 1.71 -10.32
N LEU A 70 -11.30 2.15 -10.89
CA LEU A 70 -10.04 1.43 -10.81
C LEU A 70 -9.57 1.30 -9.35
N LEU A 71 -9.61 2.40 -8.57
CA LEU A 71 -9.24 2.38 -7.16
C LEU A 71 -10.13 1.44 -6.34
N VAL A 72 -11.46 1.50 -6.52
CA VAL A 72 -12.39 0.58 -5.84
C VAL A 72 -12.05 -0.87 -6.19
N THR A 73 -11.85 -1.15 -7.48
CA THR A 73 -11.57 -2.52 -7.95
C THR A 73 -10.27 -3.05 -7.35
N VAL A 74 -9.20 -2.25 -7.35
CA VAL A 74 -7.89 -2.65 -6.79
C VAL A 74 -7.96 -2.81 -5.28
N LEU A 75 -8.53 -1.84 -4.56
CA LEU A 75 -8.65 -1.89 -3.11
C LEU A 75 -9.51 -3.07 -2.65
N GLN A 76 -10.65 -3.30 -3.31
CA GLN A 76 -11.50 -4.45 -3.03
C GLN A 76 -10.79 -5.77 -3.35
N ALA A 77 -10.08 -5.87 -4.48
CA ALA A 77 -9.32 -7.06 -4.83
C ALA A 77 -8.23 -7.38 -3.78
N ASP A 78 -7.47 -6.37 -3.34
CA ASP A 78 -6.47 -6.55 -2.28
C ASP A 78 -7.12 -7.02 -0.98
N LEU A 79 -8.19 -6.37 -0.54
CA LEU A 79 -8.89 -6.74 0.70
C LEU A 79 -9.52 -8.13 0.63
N GLU A 80 -10.05 -8.55 -0.53
CA GLU A 80 -10.57 -9.91 -0.73
C GLU A 80 -9.45 -10.96 -0.72
N ASN A 81 -8.25 -10.61 -1.18
CA ASN A 81 -7.08 -11.50 -1.25
C ASN A 81 -6.14 -11.40 -0.03
N ARG A 82 -6.58 -10.77 1.08
CA ARG A 82 -5.81 -10.71 2.32
C ARG A 82 -5.45 -12.12 2.82
N THR A 83 -4.23 -12.34 3.32
CA THR A 83 -3.84 -13.67 3.83
C THR A 83 -4.45 -13.98 5.19
N PHE A 84 -4.77 -12.95 5.98
CA PHE A 84 -5.46 -13.08 7.27
C PHE A 84 -6.97 -12.93 7.04
N GLN A 85 -7.59 -14.03 6.62
CA GLN A 85 -9.01 -14.09 6.28
C GLN A 85 -9.92 -14.09 7.52
N TYR A 86 -9.49 -14.73 8.61
CA TYR A 86 -10.25 -14.80 9.86
C TYR A 86 -9.63 -13.87 10.92
N LEU A 87 -10.10 -12.62 11.02
CA LEU A 87 -9.50 -11.55 11.84
C LEU A 87 -9.71 -11.71 13.36
N LEU A 88 -9.24 -12.82 13.88
CA LEU A 88 -9.06 -13.11 15.30
C LEU A 88 -7.54 -13.15 15.58
N PRO A 89 -6.98 -12.07 16.18
CA PRO A 89 -5.57 -12.01 16.53
C PRO A 89 -5.13 -13.22 17.36
N PHE A 90 -3.91 -13.68 17.15
CA PHE A 90 -3.33 -14.64 18.08
C PHE A 90 -2.90 -13.92 19.33
N SER A 91 -3.08 -14.64 20.41
CA SER A 91 -2.62 -14.32 21.73
C SER A 91 -1.28 -15.01 22.00
N ASN A 92 -0.52 -14.51 22.96
CA ASN A 92 0.80 -15.06 23.26
C ASN A 92 0.69 -16.50 23.76
N TYR A 93 1.35 -17.42 23.05
CA TYR A 93 1.43 -18.84 23.37
C TYR A 93 1.81 -19.15 24.83
N GLN A 94 2.64 -18.31 25.47
CA GLN A 94 3.13 -18.57 26.84
C GLN A 94 2.04 -18.42 27.91
N THR A 95 1.03 -17.58 27.68
CA THR A 95 0.04 -17.20 28.70
C THR A 95 -1.16 -18.15 28.80
N PHE A 96 -1.38 -19.05 27.82
CA PHE A 96 -2.55 -19.96 27.77
C PHE A 96 -2.49 -21.15 28.72
N THR A 97 -1.46 -21.23 29.55
CA THR A 97 -1.13 -22.41 30.31
C THR A 97 -1.87 -22.43 31.66
N THR A 98 -3.19 -22.64 31.68
CA THR A 98 -3.92 -23.02 32.90
C THR A 98 -4.92 -24.18 32.68
N PRO A 99 -4.72 -25.37 33.29
CA PRO A 99 -3.58 -25.73 34.15
C PRO A 99 -2.26 -25.53 33.40
N ALA A 100 -1.22 -25.11 34.12
CA ALA A 100 0.11 -24.89 33.55
C ALA A 100 0.53 -26.10 32.70
N GLY A 101 0.78 -25.86 31.41
CA GLY A 101 1.19 -26.87 30.43
C GLY A 101 0.07 -27.50 29.58
N VAL A 102 -1.20 -27.08 29.71
CA VAL A 102 -2.28 -27.58 28.83
C VAL A 102 -2.60 -26.57 27.73
N ASN A 103 -2.30 -26.93 26.48
CA ASN A 103 -2.62 -26.09 25.33
C ASN A 103 -4.12 -26.21 24.97
N PRO A 104 -4.78 -25.10 24.60
CA PRO A 104 -6.14 -25.14 24.08
C PRO A 104 -6.21 -26.03 22.83
N GLY A 105 -7.22 -26.90 22.79
CA GLY A 105 -7.44 -27.82 21.67
C GLY A 105 -7.76 -27.08 20.35
N PRO A 106 -7.68 -27.74 19.18
CA PRO A 106 -7.83 -27.07 17.88
C PRO A 106 -9.17 -26.36 17.64
N THR A 107 -10.20 -26.67 18.43
CA THR A 107 -11.55 -26.08 18.33
C THR A 107 -11.76 -24.89 19.25
N ASP A 108 -10.80 -24.58 20.13
CA ASP A 108 -10.86 -23.44 21.04
C ASP A 108 -10.32 -22.19 20.31
N PRO A 109 -11.06 -21.06 20.27
CA PRO A 109 -10.64 -19.82 19.62
C PRO A 109 -9.27 -19.29 20.04
N ARG A 110 -8.84 -19.63 21.25
CA ARG A 110 -7.55 -19.25 21.82
C ARG A 110 -6.38 -20.08 21.28
N SER A 111 -6.67 -21.22 20.67
CA SER A 111 -5.65 -22.10 20.10
C SER A 111 -5.05 -21.50 18.86
N TYR A 112 -3.73 -21.61 18.70
CA TYR A 112 -3.05 -21.23 17.46
C TYR A 112 -3.41 -22.17 16.29
N LEU A 113 -4.03 -23.31 16.58
CA LEU A 113 -4.52 -24.25 15.57
C LEU A 113 -5.92 -23.91 15.05
N PHE A 114 -6.68 -23.08 15.78
CA PHE A 114 -8.03 -22.64 15.38
C PHE A 114 -7.95 -21.84 14.08
N HIS A 115 -8.66 -22.21 13.01
CA HIS A 115 -8.60 -21.50 11.72
C HIS A 115 -7.17 -21.18 11.23
N LYS A 116 -6.18 -22.03 11.51
CA LYS A 116 -4.77 -21.74 11.23
C LYS A 116 -4.48 -21.43 9.77
N GLU A 117 -5.26 -21.99 8.86
CA GLU A 117 -5.11 -21.76 7.41
C GLU A 117 -5.61 -20.36 7.00
N ASP A 118 -6.57 -19.80 7.75
CA ASP A 118 -7.20 -18.50 7.49
C ASP A 118 -6.51 -17.35 8.26
N ARG A 119 -5.50 -17.65 9.07
CA ARG A 119 -4.83 -16.68 9.94
C ARG A 119 -3.35 -16.53 9.59
N LYS A 120 -3.04 -16.31 8.30
CA LYS A 120 -1.67 -16.17 7.77
C LYS A 120 -1.29 -14.69 7.59
N GLY A 121 -0.01 -14.36 7.76
CA GLY A 121 0.52 -13.01 7.59
C GLY A 121 -0.02 -12.04 8.64
N TYR A 122 -0.46 -10.84 8.25
CA TYR A 122 -1.06 -9.90 9.19
C TYR A 122 -2.07 -8.95 8.54
N PHE A 123 -2.83 -8.27 9.39
CA PHE A 123 -3.77 -7.21 9.08
C PHE A 123 -3.68 -6.14 10.17
N TYR A 124 -3.36 -4.91 9.76
CA TYR A 124 -3.08 -3.79 10.64
C TYR A 124 -3.86 -2.55 10.19
N ILE A 125 -4.57 -1.92 11.13
CA ILE A 125 -5.23 -0.62 10.95
C ILE A 125 -4.71 0.32 12.04
N SER A 126 -4.35 1.53 11.65
CA SER A 126 -4.03 2.61 12.57
C SER A 126 -4.95 3.78 12.27
N GLU A 127 -5.83 4.07 13.23
CA GLU A 127 -6.77 5.20 13.23
C GLU A 127 -6.10 6.49 13.69
N ASN A 128 -4.97 6.37 14.40
CA ASN A 128 -4.28 7.53 14.95
C ASN A 128 -5.17 8.47 15.77
N ASP A 129 -5.51 9.66 15.27
CA ASP A 129 -6.49 10.55 15.91
C ASP A 129 -7.91 10.24 15.40
N PRO A 130 -8.83 9.74 16.25
CA PRO A 130 -10.21 9.41 15.84
C PRO A 130 -11.04 10.60 15.34
N ASN A 131 -10.49 11.82 15.35
CA ASN A 131 -11.14 13.04 14.86
C ASN A 131 -10.48 13.60 13.59
N ASP A 132 -9.44 12.95 13.06
CA ASP A 132 -8.71 13.36 11.85
C ASP A 132 -8.74 12.27 10.77
N ASP A 133 -9.74 12.33 9.88
CA ASP A 133 -9.86 11.44 8.71
C ASP A 133 -8.66 11.48 7.73
N THR A 134 -7.56 12.20 8.02
CA THR A 134 -6.38 12.32 7.15
C THR A 134 -5.17 11.52 7.60
N ASP A 135 -5.18 10.98 8.82
CA ASP A 135 -4.07 10.20 9.36
C ASP A 135 -4.37 8.69 9.51
N ASP A 136 -5.43 8.20 8.89
CA ASP A 136 -5.69 6.77 8.86
C ASP A 136 -4.76 6.00 7.93
N PHE A 137 -4.55 4.75 8.33
CA PHE A 137 -3.59 3.85 7.74
C PHE A 137 -4.06 2.41 7.80
N ILE A 138 -3.89 1.67 6.70
CA ILE A 138 -4.11 0.23 6.67
C ILE A 138 -2.96 -0.48 5.97
N GLN A 139 -2.51 -1.59 6.53
CA GLN A 139 -1.45 -2.43 5.97
C GLN A 139 -1.73 -3.90 6.26
N PHE A 140 -1.57 -4.74 5.25
CA PHE A 140 -1.83 -6.17 5.37
C PHE A 140 -1.07 -6.94 4.31
N THR A 141 -0.96 -8.25 4.54
CA THR A 141 -0.44 -9.18 3.56
C THR A 141 -1.55 -9.73 2.69
N VAL A 142 -1.26 -9.92 1.41
CA VAL A 142 -2.15 -10.50 0.41
C VAL A 142 -1.52 -11.71 -0.25
N SER A 143 -2.35 -12.64 -0.70
CA SER A 143 -1.94 -13.72 -1.58
C SER A 143 -3.05 -14.09 -2.53
N ARG A 144 -2.73 -14.36 -3.79
CA ARG A 144 -3.68 -14.89 -4.77
C ARG A 144 -4.33 -16.20 -4.34
N TYR A 145 -3.66 -16.97 -3.47
CA TYR A 145 -4.16 -18.25 -2.97
C TYR A 145 -4.99 -18.11 -1.69
N ALA A 146 -5.08 -16.91 -1.11
CA ALA A 146 -5.81 -16.70 0.14
C ALA A 146 -7.32 -16.79 -0.04
N ASN A 147 -7.83 -16.50 -1.25
CA ASN A 147 -9.24 -16.61 -1.58
C ASN A 147 -9.47 -17.74 -2.61
N PRO A 148 -9.89 -18.94 -2.17
CA PRO A 148 -10.10 -20.09 -3.07
C PRO A 148 -11.14 -19.81 -4.16
N SER A 149 -12.12 -18.92 -3.91
CA SER A 149 -13.15 -18.56 -4.89
C SER A 149 -12.63 -17.75 -6.08
N ARG A 150 -11.39 -17.24 -5.99
CA ARG A 150 -10.70 -16.50 -7.07
C ARG A 150 -9.44 -17.21 -7.54
N ALA A 151 -9.13 -18.42 -7.05
CA ALA A 151 -7.88 -19.09 -7.36
C ALA A 151 -7.75 -19.53 -8.84
N ASP A 152 -8.88 -19.76 -9.53
CA ASP A 152 -8.95 -20.24 -10.91
C ASP A 152 -9.11 -19.12 -11.97
N ASP A 153 -9.48 -17.91 -11.57
CA ASP A 153 -9.73 -16.79 -12.49
C ASP A 153 -8.54 -15.81 -12.48
N THR A 154 -7.71 -15.91 -13.53
CA THR A 154 -6.63 -14.98 -13.99
C THR A 154 -5.25 -14.96 -13.30
N GLU A 155 -4.27 -14.52 -14.10
CA GLU A 155 -2.83 -14.36 -13.83
C GLU A 155 -2.53 -13.25 -12.81
N ASP A 156 -3.15 -13.29 -11.63
CA ASP A 156 -3.09 -12.21 -10.63
C ASP A 156 -1.83 -12.31 -9.75
N PHE A 157 -0.66 -12.30 -10.39
CA PHE A 157 0.59 -12.09 -9.65
C PHE A 157 0.75 -10.60 -9.32
N TYR A 158 1.42 -10.33 -8.20
CA TYR A 158 1.90 -9.00 -7.89
C TYR A 158 3.23 -8.78 -8.57
N PHE A 159 3.38 -7.65 -9.24
CA PHE A 159 4.60 -7.29 -9.95
C PHE A 159 5.32 -6.15 -9.25
N GLY A 160 6.63 -6.13 -9.39
CA GLY A 160 7.50 -5.13 -8.80
C GLY A 160 8.83 -5.10 -9.51
N LYS A 161 9.60 -4.04 -9.25
CA LYS A 161 10.94 -3.91 -9.77
C LYS A 161 11.87 -4.94 -9.13
N ALA A 162 12.70 -5.55 -9.97
CA ALA A 162 13.90 -6.27 -9.55
C ALA A 162 15.05 -5.77 -10.41
N ALA A 163 16.22 -5.58 -9.81
CA ALA A 163 17.41 -5.21 -10.56
C ALA A 163 18.15 -6.49 -10.94
N ASP A 164 18.64 -6.53 -12.17
CA ASP A 164 19.55 -7.60 -12.57
C ASP A 164 20.86 -7.52 -11.77
N LEU A 165 21.15 -8.61 -11.06
CA LEU A 165 22.37 -8.79 -10.30
C LEU A 165 23.44 -9.58 -11.08
N SER A 166 23.11 -10.05 -12.28
CA SER A 166 23.88 -10.99 -13.10
C SER A 166 25.17 -10.43 -13.71
N GLY A 167 25.50 -9.16 -13.50
CA GLY A 167 26.67 -8.48 -14.07
C GLY A 167 27.64 -7.83 -13.08
N ARG A 168 27.41 -7.94 -11.76
CA ARG A 168 28.21 -7.24 -10.74
C ARG A 168 29.60 -7.83 -10.46
N PRO A 169 29.86 -9.16 -10.52
CA PRO A 169 31.21 -9.69 -10.39
C PRO A 169 31.98 -9.69 -11.72
N SER A 170 33.27 -9.34 -11.68
CA SER A 170 34.16 -9.22 -12.85
C SER A 170 34.54 -10.54 -13.53
N SER A 171 34.16 -11.69 -12.97
CA SER A 171 34.60 -13.03 -13.41
C SER A 171 33.59 -13.78 -14.30
N GLY A 172 32.59 -13.12 -14.89
CA GLY A 172 31.81 -13.64 -16.02
C GLY A 172 30.93 -14.88 -15.75
N GLY A 173 30.83 -15.35 -14.51
CA GLY A 173 29.99 -16.50 -14.12
C GLY A 173 28.51 -16.16 -13.94
N SER A 174 28.15 -14.89 -13.90
CA SER A 174 26.98 -14.40 -13.19
C SER A 174 25.67 -14.33 -13.99
N LYS A 175 25.61 -14.78 -15.25
CA LYS A 175 24.35 -14.75 -16.04
C LYS A 175 23.20 -15.44 -15.28
N LEU A 176 21.98 -14.92 -15.36
CA LEU A 176 20.78 -15.53 -14.74
C LEU A 176 20.64 -17.03 -15.07
N VAL A 177 21.02 -17.44 -16.29
CA VAL A 177 21.04 -18.85 -16.71
C VAL A 177 21.95 -19.76 -15.86
N ASN A 178 22.98 -19.22 -15.23
CA ASN A 178 23.91 -19.94 -14.37
C ASN A 178 23.54 -19.82 -12.88
N HIS A 179 22.85 -18.74 -12.50
CA HIS A 179 22.44 -18.45 -11.13
C HIS A 179 20.96 -18.02 -11.12
N PRO A 180 20.02 -18.97 -11.24
CA PRO A 180 18.61 -18.65 -11.38
C PRO A 180 17.92 -18.27 -10.07
N ASN A 181 18.59 -18.41 -8.92
CA ASN A 181 18.08 -17.93 -7.62
C ASN A 181 18.41 -16.44 -7.42
N GLN A 182 17.93 -15.61 -8.34
CA GLN A 182 18.01 -14.14 -8.27
C GLN A 182 16.60 -13.57 -8.30
N PRO A 183 16.32 -12.44 -7.62
CA PRO A 183 14.97 -11.87 -7.57
C PRO A 183 14.40 -11.59 -8.97
N GLU A 184 15.24 -11.14 -9.89
CA GLU A 184 14.91 -10.91 -11.30
C GLU A 184 14.41 -12.15 -12.06
N ALA A 185 14.74 -13.36 -11.60
CA ALA A 185 14.31 -14.59 -12.25
C ALA A 185 13.07 -15.21 -11.59
N ASP A 186 12.54 -14.63 -10.51
CA ASP A 186 11.41 -15.19 -9.77
C ASP A 186 10.11 -15.21 -10.63
N ASP A 187 10.07 -14.45 -11.74
CA ASP A 187 8.98 -14.46 -12.72
C ASP A 187 9.07 -15.57 -13.80
N GLY A 188 10.12 -16.39 -13.76
CA GLY A 188 10.36 -17.45 -14.75
C GLY A 188 11.13 -16.98 -15.98
N ARG A 189 11.48 -15.70 -16.10
CA ARG A 189 12.27 -15.17 -17.21
C ARG A 189 13.76 -15.27 -16.89
N ILE A 190 14.49 -15.86 -17.82
CA ILE A 190 15.95 -16.01 -17.73
C ILE A 190 16.71 -14.89 -18.45
N THR A 191 15.98 -13.98 -19.10
CA THR A 191 16.51 -12.75 -19.70
C THR A 191 16.04 -11.60 -18.82
N PRO A 192 16.95 -10.76 -18.27
CA PRO A 192 16.55 -9.68 -17.39
C PRO A 192 15.69 -8.65 -18.14
N ASP A 193 14.62 -8.21 -17.51
CA ASP A 193 13.72 -7.14 -17.96
C ASP A 193 13.44 -6.07 -16.89
N GLY A 194 14.04 -6.21 -15.71
CA GLY A 194 13.94 -5.29 -14.58
C GLY A 194 12.71 -5.51 -13.72
N THR A 195 12.03 -6.65 -13.86
CA THR A 195 10.78 -6.96 -13.18
C THR A 195 10.82 -8.32 -12.50
N SER A 196 10.00 -8.46 -11.46
CA SER A 196 9.75 -9.73 -10.82
C SER A 196 8.28 -9.83 -10.46
N GLN A 197 7.84 -11.06 -10.21
CA GLN A 197 6.49 -11.35 -9.75
C GLN A 197 6.51 -12.13 -8.43
N SER A 198 5.39 -12.10 -7.72
CA SER A 198 5.11 -12.99 -6.59
C SER A 198 3.62 -13.26 -6.43
N SER A 199 3.27 -14.44 -5.93
CA SER A 199 1.90 -14.76 -5.54
C SER A 199 1.43 -14.03 -4.28
N ALA A 200 2.33 -13.36 -3.55
CA ALA A 200 2.02 -12.66 -2.31
C ALA A 200 2.77 -11.34 -2.16
N ALA A 201 2.19 -10.41 -1.41
CA ALA A 201 2.78 -9.10 -1.15
C ALA A 201 2.33 -8.54 0.21
N GLU A 202 3.07 -7.58 0.73
CA GLU A 202 2.60 -6.61 1.73
C GLU A 202 2.09 -5.37 1.00
N ILE A 203 0.91 -4.91 1.40
CA ILE A 203 0.27 -3.72 0.82
C ILE A 203 -0.06 -2.74 1.92
N SER A 204 0.20 -1.45 1.68
CA SER A 204 -0.29 -0.38 2.54
C SER A 204 -1.00 0.72 1.77
N TYR A 205 -2.03 1.27 2.40
CA TYR A 205 -2.78 2.43 1.93
C TYR A 205 -2.74 3.54 2.96
N PHE A 206 -2.45 4.76 2.49
CA PHE A 206 -2.38 5.93 3.35
C PHE A 206 -2.53 7.23 2.56
N LEU A 207 -3.16 8.22 3.20
CA LEU A 207 -3.20 9.58 2.69
C LEU A 207 -1.97 10.34 3.19
N ARG A 208 -1.31 11.06 2.30
CA ARG A 208 -0.24 11.97 2.69
C ARG A 208 -0.32 13.25 1.87
N GLY A 209 -0.55 14.35 2.56
CA GLY A 209 -0.87 15.62 1.90
C GLY A 209 -2.23 15.51 1.21
N SER A 210 -2.25 15.61 -0.11
CA SER A 210 -3.48 15.42 -0.91
C SER A 210 -3.38 14.22 -1.85
N ASN A 211 -2.52 13.26 -1.52
CA ASN A 211 -2.25 12.11 -2.35
C ASN A 211 -2.50 10.82 -1.56
N LEU A 212 -3.36 9.97 -2.10
CA LEU A 212 -3.54 8.60 -1.61
C LEU A 212 -2.50 7.72 -2.28
N TYR A 213 -1.78 6.97 -1.45
CA TYR A 213 -0.74 6.05 -1.88
C TYR A 213 -1.17 4.61 -1.66
N ARG A 214 -0.68 3.73 -2.54
CA ARG A 214 -0.75 2.28 -2.42
C ARG A 214 0.68 1.76 -2.57
N ARG A 215 1.30 1.35 -1.48
CA ARG A 215 2.63 0.75 -1.49
C ARG A 215 2.48 -0.76 -1.60
N VAL A 216 3.22 -1.40 -2.52
CA VAL A 216 3.28 -2.85 -2.68
C VAL A 216 4.71 -3.31 -2.47
N MET A 217 4.88 -4.38 -1.72
CA MET A 217 6.18 -5.02 -1.47
C MET A 217 6.01 -6.52 -1.64
N LEU A 218 6.63 -7.09 -2.67
CA LEU A 218 6.55 -8.51 -2.99
C LEU A 218 7.12 -9.37 -1.87
N ILE A 219 6.46 -10.46 -1.55
CA ILE A 219 7.03 -11.51 -0.71
C ILE A 219 7.74 -12.48 -1.64
N ARG A 220 9.01 -12.80 -1.42
CA ARG A 220 9.80 -13.52 -2.41
C ARG A 220 9.30 -14.97 -2.62
N GLU A 221 9.16 -15.36 -3.87
CA GLU A 221 8.78 -16.72 -4.29
C GLU A 221 9.75 -17.19 -5.37
N PRO A 222 10.92 -17.73 -4.98
CA PRO A 222 11.93 -18.10 -5.95
C PRO A 222 11.53 -19.36 -6.72
N LEU A 223 12.01 -19.46 -7.97
CA LEU A 223 11.77 -20.63 -8.80
C LEU A 223 12.28 -21.91 -8.12
N ALA A 224 11.39 -22.92 -8.06
CA ALA A 224 11.67 -24.25 -7.52
C ALA A 224 12.58 -25.06 -8.46
N LEU A 225 13.84 -24.68 -8.52
CA LEU A 225 14.90 -25.36 -9.29
C LEU A 225 15.75 -26.22 -8.36
N SER A 226 16.36 -27.28 -8.88
CA SER A 226 17.23 -28.17 -8.08
C SER A 226 18.45 -27.46 -7.47
N SER A 227 18.81 -26.29 -8.00
CA SER A 227 19.88 -25.42 -7.50
C SER A 227 19.42 -24.38 -6.46
N THR A 228 18.10 -24.18 -6.29
CA THR A 228 17.53 -23.22 -5.33
C THR A 228 17.36 -23.91 -3.99
N GLN A 229 18.30 -23.73 -3.07
CA GLN A 229 18.26 -24.34 -1.72
C GLN A 229 17.77 -23.39 -0.62
N ASN A 230 17.70 -22.09 -0.90
CA ASN A 230 17.30 -21.06 0.07
C ASN A 230 16.53 -19.96 -0.67
N ALA A 231 15.54 -19.37 0.01
CA ALA A 231 14.80 -18.23 -0.48
C ALA A 231 15.61 -16.92 -0.56
N GLN A 232 16.84 -16.86 -0.06
CA GLN A 232 17.74 -15.72 -0.25
C GLN A 232 18.59 -15.87 -1.51
N PRO A 233 18.87 -14.79 -2.26
CA PRO A 233 19.80 -14.88 -3.38
C PRO A 233 21.19 -15.21 -2.87
N ILE A 234 21.90 -16.01 -3.67
CA ILE A 234 23.24 -16.48 -3.35
C ILE A 234 24.27 -15.77 -4.23
N SER A 235 25.46 -15.59 -3.66
CA SER A 235 26.63 -15.09 -4.39
C SER A 235 27.06 -16.05 -5.52
N ALA A 236 27.71 -15.49 -6.56
CA ALA A 236 28.07 -16.26 -7.76
C ALA A 236 29.24 -17.25 -7.54
N ASP A 237 29.97 -17.14 -6.43
CA ASP A 237 31.19 -17.90 -6.17
C ASP A 237 30.99 -19.12 -5.25
N ASN A 238 29.81 -19.29 -4.64
CA ASN A 238 29.49 -20.46 -3.82
C ASN A 238 27.96 -20.65 -3.65
N THR A 239 27.54 -21.84 -3.20
CA THR A 239 26.10 -22.20 -3.06
C THR A 239 25.48 -21.83 -1.71
N SER A 240 26.20 -21.13 -0.82
CA SER A 240 25.80 -21.01 0.60
C SER A 240 25.85 -19.59 1.18
N THR A 241 26.57 -18.67 0.56
CA THR A 241 26.77 -17.31 1.05
C THR A 241 25.68 -16.39 0.48
N PRO A 242 24.84 -15.77 1.35
CA PRO A 242 23.83 -14.81 0.92
C PRO A 242 24.47 -13.63 0.17
N PHE A 243 23.84 -13.21 -0.92
CA PHE A 243 24.36 -12.15 -1.80
C PHE A 243 24.48 -10.77 -1.12
N PHE A 244 23.64 -10.51 -0.11
CA PHE A 244 23.63 -9.25 0.63
C PHE A 244 24.58 -9.23 1.82
N LEU A 245 25.15 -10.37 2.22
CA LEU A 245 26.11 -10.43 3.32
C LEU A 245 27.37 -9.65 2.92
N ARG A 246 27.84 -8.72 3.75
CA ARG A 246 29.13 -8.04 3.51
C ARG A 246 30.27 -8.92 4.02
N SER A 247 31.26 -9.22 3.20
CA SER A 247 32.40 -10.06 3.60
C SER A 247 33.66 -9.21 3.78
N THR A 248 34.39 -9.45 4.87
CA THR A 248 35.71 -8.84 5.08
C THR A 248 36.85 -9.59 4.40
N SER A 249 36.59 -10.76 3.79
CA SER A 249 37.63 -11.70 3.36
C SER A 249 37.38 -12.45 2.05
N THR A 250 36.30 -12.19 1.30
CA THR A 250 36.07 -12.82 -0.02
C THR A 250 36.22 -11.84 -1.19
N PRO A 251 36.80 -12.26 -2.33
CA PRO A 251 37.06 -11.37 -3.46
C PRO A 251 35.95 -11.45 -4.53
N ALA A 252 34.89 -10.64 -4.42
CA ALA A 252 34.03 -10.15 -5.52
C ALA A 252 32.94 -9.26 -4.91
N PRO A 253 32.52 -8.13 -5.51
CA PRO A 253 31.66 -7.19 -4.80
C PRO A 253 30.27 -7.79 -4.57
N LEU A 254 29.96 -8.05 -3.30
CA LEU A 254 28.62 -8.35 -2.80
C LEU A 254 27.74 -7.08 -2.92
N TYR A 255 26.42 -7.20 -2.74
CA TYR A 255 25.53 -6.04 -2.83
C TYR A 255 25.95 -4.93 -1.84
N GLY A 256 26.29 -3.74 -2.36
CA GLY A 256 26.81 -2.63 -1.55
C GLY A 256 28.32 -2.64 -1.31
N GLU A 257 29.08 -3.59 -1.86
CA GLU A 257 30.54 -3.54 -1.90
C GLU A 257 31.00 -2.88 -3.22
N ALA A 258 31.86 -1.87 -3.12
CA ALA A 258 32.15 -0.97 -4.23
C ALA A 258 32.78 -1.68 -5.45
N TYR A 259 32.01 -1.85 -6.54
CA TYR A 259 32.58 -2.06 -7.88
C TYR A 259 33.13 -0.74 -8.47
N ASN A 260 32.66 0.41 -7.96
CA ASN A 260 33.09 1.75 -8.35
C ASN A 260 32.98 2.67 -7.13
N THR A 261 33.91 3.61 -6.95
CA THR A 261 34.05 4.53 -5.80
C THR A 261 32.91 5.55 -5.64
N THR A 262 31.73 5.26 -6.18
CA THR A 262 30.50 6.02 -6.04
C THR A 262 29.43 5.08 -5.48
N GLY A 263 29.41 4.93 -4.15
CA GLY A 263 28.49 4.05 -3.42
C GLY A 263 27.02 4.35 -3.74
N SER A 264 26.49 3.59 -4.69
CA SER A 264 25.18 3.87 -5.28
C SER A 264 24.14 2.80 -4.98
N ASP A 265 24.47 1.66 -4.37
CA ASP A 265 23.50 0.59 -4.13
C ASP A 265 22.48 0.97 -3.05
N ASN A 266 21.20 0.92 -3.41
CA ASN A 266 20.08 1.15 -2.52
C ASN A 266 19.07 0.02 -2.75
N PHE A 267 18.82 -0.77 -1.71
CA PHE A 267 17.91 -1.92 -1.75
C PHE A 267 16.55 -1.57 -2.39
N TRP A 268 15.88 -0.52 -1.94
CA TRP A 268 14.53 -0.16 -2.42
C TRP A 268 14.52 0.56 -3.76
N ARG A 269 15.68 1.07 -4.21
CA ARG A 269 15.81 1.53 -5.60
C ARG A 269 15.85 0.34 -6.56
N ASP A 270 16.46 -0.76 -6.11
CA ASP A 270 16.78 -1.91 -6.94
C ASP A 270 15.70 -3.01 -6.82
N PHE A 271 14.98 -3.11 -5.70
CA PHE A 271 14.02 -4.18 -5.40
C PHE A 271 12.73 -3.68 -4.75
N ASP A 272 11.59 -4.20 -5.19
CA ASP A 272 10.24 -3.99 -4.62
C ASP A 272 9.79 -5.14 -3.74
N PHE A 273 10.69 -5.75 -2.99
CA PHE A 273 10.34 -6.86 -2.11
C PHE A 273 10.33 -6.44 -0.66
N SER A 274 9.46 -7.07 0.11
CA SER A 274 9.51 -6.94 1.55
C SER A 274 10.80 -7.55 2.09
N ALA A 275 11.48 -6.78 2.92
CA ALA A 275 12.75 -7.15 3.50
C ALA A 275 12.93 -6.52 4.86
N PHE A 276 13.72 -7.20 5.68
CA PHE A 276 14.12 -6.74 6.99
C PHE A 276 15.63 -6.84 7.16
N ARG A 277 16.11 -6.27 8.26
CA ARG A 277 17.53 -6.30 8.60
C ARG A 277 17.82 -7.50 9.47
N ASP A 278 18.55 -8.47 8.93
CA ASP A 278 18.98 -9.65 9.68
C ASP A 278 20.33 -9.38 10.37
N ILE A 279 20.48 -9.85 11.61
CA ILE A 279 21.68 -9.76 12.44
C ILE A 279 22.10 -11.13 13.01
N VAL A 280 21.36 -12.20 12.69
CA VAL A 280 21.36 -13.46 13.44
C VAL A 280 22.59 -14.32 13.17
N THR A 281 23.16 -14.31 11.96
CA THR A 281 24.34 -15.12 11.64
C THR A 281 25.65 -14.49 12.11
N ASP A 282 25.73 -13.16 12.15
CA ASP A 282 26.88 -12.41 12.66
C ASP A 282 26.44 -10.97 13.00
N PRO A 283 26.46 -10.56 14.28
CA PRO A 283 26.03 -9.21 14.67
C PRO A 283 26.94 -8.10 14.11
N THR A 284 28.10 -8.44 13.57
CA THR A 284 29.05 -7.49 12.96
C THR A 284 28.84 -7.26 11.47
N THR A 285 28.06 -8.11 10.78
CA THR A 285 27.79 -8.03 9.34
C THR A 285 26.28 -8.11 9.02
N PRO A 286 25.50 -7.09 9.43
CA PRO A 286 24.07 -7.02 9.13
C PRO A 286 23.83 -6.91 7.62
N TYR A 287 22.73 -7.49 7.13
CA TYR A 287 22.35 -7.41 5.72
C TYR A 287 20.84 -7.39 5.49
N ALA A 288 20.43 -6.98 4.29
CA ALA A 288 19.06 -7.04 3.84
C ALA A 288 18.65 -8.49 3.57
N ARG A 289 17.57 -8.93 4.21
CA ARG A 289 17.00 -10.26 4.04
C ARG A 289 15.58 -10.15 3.51
N PHE A 290 15.29 -10.83 2.41
CA PHE A 290 13.93 -10.90 1.87
C PHE A 290 13.03 -11.74 2.76
N HIS A 291 11.76 -11.37 2.82
CA HIS A 291 10.71 -12.28 3.25
C HIS A 291 10.37 -13.27 2.15
N ASP A 292 10.03 -14.50 2.54
CA ASP A 292 9.56 -15.56 1.65
C ASP A 292 8.13 -15.98 2.03
N LEU A 293 7.53 -16.89 1.25
CA LEU A 293 6.18 -17.36 1.52
C LEU A 293 6.02 -18.06 2.88
N ASP A 294 7.10 -18.61 3.45
CA ASP A 294 7.06 -19.22 4.78
C ASP A 294 6.87 -18.16 5.88
N ALA A 295 7.33 -16.92 5.65
CA ALA A 295 7.11 -15.80 6.56
C ALA A 295 5.60 -15.46 6.78
N LEU A 296 4.69 -15.97 5.94
CA LEU A 296 3.25 -15.82 6.14
C LEU A 296 2.67 -16.79 7.17
N LYS A 297 3.38 -17.84 7.58
CA LYS A 297 2.83 -18.82 8.53
C LYS A 297 2.83 -18.24 9.94
N ASN A 298 1.68 -18.28 10.60
CA ASN A 298 1.52 -17.83 12.00
C ASN A 298 1.33 -18.96 13.02
N ASN A 299 1.28 -20.19 12.53
CA ASN A 299 0.95 -21.37 13.32
C ASN A 299 2.18 -22.08 13.90
N ASP A 300 3.39 -21.52 13.74
CA ASP A 300 4.61 -22.05 14.32
C ASP A 300 4.81 -21.51 15.74
N SER A 301 4.32 -22.25 16.75
CA SER A 301 4.47 -21.86 18.15
C SER A 301 5.90 -22.06 18.71
N THR A 302 6.77 -22.82 18.03
CA THR A 302 8.12 -23.11 18.51
C THR A 302 9.19 -22.25 17.84
N GLY A 303 8.92 -21.71 16.65
CA GLY A 303 9.90 -21.01 15.83
C GLY A 303 10.88 -21.92 15.13
N SER A 304 10.53 -23.19 14.99
CA SER A 304 11.41 -24.20 14.40
C SER A 304 11.30 -24.22 12.88
N GLU A 305 10.18 -23.75 12.33
CA GLU A 305 9.91 -23.71 10.89
C GLU A 305 10.08 -22.30 10.35
N VAL A 306 9.61 -21.29 11.08
CA VAL A 306 9.61 -19.89 10.64
C VAL A 306 10.30 -19.00 11.66
N LEU A 307 11.46 -18.49 11.27
CA LEU A 307 12.28 -17.63 12.12
C LEU A 307 11.81 -16.17 12.13
N PHE A 308 11.29 -15.69 11.00
CA PHE A 308 10.99 -14.27 10.77
C PHE A 308 9.58 -14.04 10.21
N PRO A 309 8.52 -14.46 10.93
CA PRO A 309 7.16 -14.37 10.41
C PRO A 309 6.67 -12.93 10.34
N LEU A 310 6.01 -12.55 9.25
CA LEU A 310 5.39 -11.24 9.04
C LEU A 310 4.26 -10.94 10.03
N GLY A 311 3.68 -11.98 10.64
CA GLY A 311 2.77 -11.81 11.78
C GLY A 311 3.40 -11.08 12.97
N MET A 312 4.73 -11.03 13.09
CA MET A 312 5.43 -10.27 14.13
C MET A 312 5.72 -8.84 13.64
N PRO A 313 5.26 -7.79 14.34
CA PRO A 313 5.43 -6.40 13.90
C PRO A 313 6.89 -6.01 13.58
N GLN A 314 7.86 -6.55 14.32
CA GLN A 314 9.28 -6.25 14.15
C GLN A 314 9.88 -6.71 12.81
N TYR A 315 9.17 -7.47 11.98
CA TYR A 315 9.68 -7.86 10.66
C TYR A 315 8.94 -7.18 9.50
N ARG A 316 7.97 -6.32 9.79
CA ARG A 316 7.13 -5.67 8.78
C ARG A 316 7.78 -4.38 8.29
N PHE A 317 7.54 -4.05 7.03
CA PHE A 317 7.97 -2.75 6.51
C PHE A 317 7.27 -1.59 7.24
N GLY A 318 8.05 -0.57 7.59
CA GLY A 318 7.56 0.61 8.32
C GLY A 318 7.58 0.47 9.84
N PHE A 319 7.99 -0.68 10.37
CA PHE A 319 8.08 -0.95 11.80
C PHE A 319 9.54 -0.99 12.25
N ASN A 320 9.78 -0.59 13.49
CA ASN A 320 11.10 -0.71 14.10
C ASN A 320 11.43 -2.19 14.33
N HIS A 321 12.44 -2.71 13.63
CA HIS A 321 12.81 -4.13 13.78
C HIS A 321 13.39 -4.52 15.16
N ALA A 322 13.62 -3.56 16.06
CA ALA A 322 14.00 -3.84 17.44
C ALA A 322 12.80 -3.86 18.41
N SER A 323 11.77 -3.04 18.19
CA SER A 323 10.65 -2.87 19.15
C SER A 323 9.27 -3.23 18.59
N GLY A 324 9.16 -3.45 17.28
CA GLY A 324 7.89 -3.67 16.59
C GLY A 324 6.94 -2.47 16.60
N LEU A 325 7.39 -1.27 16.97
CA LEU A 325 6.58 -0.05 16.93
C LEU A 325 6.54 0.54 15.51
N SER A 326 5.39 1.07 15.12
CA SER A 326 5.17 1.64 13.78
C SER A 326 5.76 3.06 13.66
N ARG A 327 6.38 3.39 12.52
CA ARG A 327 6.82 4.75 12.19
C ARG A 327 5.86 5.42 11.19
N GLU A 328 4.90 6.15 11.73
CA GLU A 328 3.85 6.84 10.95
C GLU A 328 3.94 8.36 11.02
N PHE A 329 4.69 8.88 12.01
CA PHE A 329 4.85 10.30 12.24
C PHE A 329 6.32 10.69 12.19
N VAL A 330 6.58 11.90 11.68
CA VAL A 330 7.89 12.52 11.65
C VAL A 330 7.77 13.98 12.09
N PRO A 331 8.70 14.50 12.92
CA PRO A 331 8.70 15.91 13.26
C PRO A 331 8.80 16.81 12.03
N SER A 332 8.07 17.91 12.02
CA SER A 332 8.16 18.92 10.98
C SER A 332 9.53 19.61 10.95
N SER A 333 9.94 20.10 9.77
CA SER A 333 11.15 20.94 9.64
C SER A 333 10.96 22.39 10.09
N VAL A 334 9.73 22.82 10.39
CA VAL A 334 9.43 24.17 10.90
C VAL A 334 9.08 24.16 12.39
N SER A 335 9.66 25.08 13.15
CA SER A 335 9.38 25.27 14.59
C SER A 335 7.91 25.63 14.84
N PRO A 336 7.20 25.04 15.82
CA PRO A 336 7.68 24.18 16.93
C PRO A 336 7.88 22.68 16.61
N ASN A 337 8.08 22.31 15.35
CA ASN A 337 8.30 20.94 14.85
C ASN A 337 7.21 19.95 15.26
N PRO A 338 5.92 20.25 15.02
CA PRO A 338 4.85 19.28 15.29
C PRO A 338 5.11 17.96 14.56
N ASN A 339 4.73 16.85 15.17
CA ASN A 339 4.72 15.56 14.47
C ASN A 339 3.68 15.62 13.34
N LEU A 340 4.08 15.28 12.12
CA LEU A 340 3.21 15.21 10.97
C LEU A 340 3.08 13.77 10.50
N PHE A 341 1.86 13.38 10.16
CA PHE A 341 1.58 12.07 9.60
C PHE A 341 2.24 11.92 8.22
N ILE A 342 2.86 10.76 8.03
CA ILE A 342 3.50 10.34 6.79
C ILE A 342 2.99 8.98 6.30
N GLY A 343 2.24 8.23 7.12
CA GLY A 343 1.85 6.85 6.82
C GLY A 343 3.05 5.90 6.73
N ARG A 344 3.59 5.71 5.51
CA ARG A 344 4.79 4.91 5.24
C ARG A 344 5.73 5.61 4.27
N PHE A 345 7.02 5.28 4.30
CA PHE A 345 7.99 5.81 3.34
C PHE A 345 7.59 5.51 1.90
N THR A 346 7.62 6.54 1.06
CA THR A 346 7.23 6.47 -0.36
C THR A 346 8.33 5.89 -1.25
N HIS A 347 8.03 5.59 -2.51
CA HIS A 347 9.04 5.14 -3.48
C HIS A 347 10.07 6.25 -3.76
N GLU A 348 9.64 7.52 -3.72
CA GLU A 348 10.55 8.66 -3.76
C GLU A 348 11.55 8.59 -2.60
N GLU A 349 11.08 8.43 -1.37
CA GLU A 349 11.95 8.49 -0.19
C GLU A 349 12.87 7.27 -0.08
N THR A 350 12.32 6.08 -0.31
CA THR A 350 13.06 4.82 -0.20
C THR A 350 14.07 4.63 -1.31
N SER A 351 13.86 5.19 -2.51
CA SER A 351 14.83 5.12 -3.61
C SER A 351 15.95 6.16 -3.54
N HIS A 352 15.92 7.06 -2.55
CA HIS A 352 16.95 8.07 -2.37
C HIS A 352 18.27 7.44 -1.89
N GLN A 353 19.42 7.94 -2.36
CA GLN A 353 20.75 7.39 -2.03
C GLN A 353 21.10 7.33 -0.53
N HIS A 354 20.39 8.09 0.31
CA HIS A 354 20.58 8.08 1.76
C HIS A 354 19.71 7.01 2.46
N PHE A 355 18.70 6.47 1.80
CA PHE A 355 17.84 5.42 2.35
C PHE A 355 18.40 4.03 2.03
N ASN A 356 19.44 3.61 2.75
CA ASN A 356 20.10 2.32 2.48
C ASN A 356 19.64 1.19 3.41
N TYR A 357 18.66 1.43 4.28
CA TYR A 357 18.05 0.39 5.11
C TYR A 357 17.17 -0.55 4.27
N PRO A 358 17.11 -1.87 4.50
CA PRO A 358 17.73 -2.62 5.61
C PRO A 358 19.21 -3.00 5.39
N GLN A 359 19.76 -2.81 4.19
CA GLN A 359 21.14 -3.22 3.87
C GLN A 359 22.19 -2.50 4.72
N ASP A 360 21.99 -1.21 4.97
CA ASP A 360 22.90 -0.38 5.76
C ASP A 360 22.12 0.60 6.63
N ALA A 361 22.43 0.60 7.93
CA ALA A 361 21.83 1.51 8.90
C ALA A 361 22.65 2.80 9.08
N THR A 362 23.81 2.96 8.43
CA THR A 362 24.69 4.12 8.67
C THR A 362 24.32 5.37 7.87
N ALA A 363 23.42 5.27 6.88
CA ALA A 363 23.26 6.30 5.85
C ALA A 363 22.14 7.35 6.10
N VAL A 364 21.13 7.07 6.93
CA VAL A 364 20.00 7.99 7.11
C VAL A 364 20.24 8.93 8.30
N GLY A 365 20.37 10.23 8.04
CA GLY A 365 20.12 11.31 9.02
C GLY A 365 20.97 11.30 10.29
N GLY A 366 22.25 10.93 10.21
CA GLY A 366 23.16 10.81 11.36
C GLY A 366 23.43 9.37 11.82
N GLY A 367 22.86 8.38 11.13
CA GLY A 367 22.98 6.95 11.42
C GLY A 367 21.79 6.44 12.23
N GLY A 368 21.37 5.20 11.97
CA GLY A 368 20.29 4.50 12.66
C GLY A 368 19.27 3.84 11.74
N ASN A 369 18.30 3.19 12.37
CA ASN A 369 17.15 2.60 11.67
C ASN A 369 16.15 3.71 11.30
N PRO A 370 15.90 4.01 10.01
CA PRO A 370 14.88 4.99 9.63
C PRO A 370 13.47 4.61 10.07
N MET A 371 13.22 3.32 10.33
CA MET A 371 11.94 2.81 10.83
C MET A 371 11.78 2.95 12.36
N ASP A 372 12.81 3.41 13.08
CA ASP A 372 12.69 3.65 14.53
C ASP A 372 11.99 4.99 14.79
N PRO A 373 10.84 5.04 15.48
CA PRO A 373 10.16 6.30 15.86
C PRO A 373 11.04 7.26 16.67
N ALA A 374 12.01 6.73 17.43
CA ALA A 374 13.01 7.50 18.17
C ALA A 374 14.34 7.65 17.39
N GLY A 375 14.40 7.12 16.17
CA GLY A 375 15.60 6.98 15.35
C GLY A 375 16.13 8.28 14.74
N PRO A 376 16.77 8.23 13.55
CA PRO A 376 17.49 9.38 13.00
C PRO A 376 16.57 10.58 12.88
N SER A 377 17.16 11.78 13.03
CA SER A 377 16.46 13.07 13.03
C SER A 377 15.96 13.45 11.64
N LEU A 378 15.03 12.64 11.12
CA LEU A 378 14.27 12.93 9.92
C LEU A 378 13.30 14.06 10.20
N ARG A 379 13.19 14.95 9.23
CA ARG A 379 12.24 16.07 9.26
C ARG A 379 11.43 16.05 7.99
N VAL A 380 10.13 16.21 8.13
CA VAL A 380 9.20 16.30 7.01
C VAL A 380 8.87 17.75 6.74
N ASN A 381 8.88 18.11 5.46
CA ASN A 381 8.48 19.44 5.05
C ASN A 381 6.96 19.58 5.18
N PRO A 382 6.44 20.60 5.88
CA PRO A 382 5.00 20.77 6.03
C PRO A 382 4.27 21.06 4.72
N ASN A 383 4.96 21.60 3.70
CA ASN A 383 4.34 22.06 2.45
C ASN A 383 4.15 20.93 1.44
N ASP A 384 5.17 20.11 1.22
CA ASP A 384 5.11 19.01 0.25
C ASP A 384 4.94 17.63 0.89
N ARG A 385 5.00 17.54 2.22
CA ARG A 385 4.87 16.30 3.01
C ARG A 385 5.90 15.22 2.64
N VAL A 386 7.05 15.63 2.11
CA VAL A 386 8.20 14.76 1.85
C VAL A 386 9.26 14.98 2.91
N ILE A 387 9.97 13.91 3.28
CA ILE A 387 11.10 14.01 4.20
C ILE A 387 12.25 14.75 3.53
N ASP A 388 12.71 15.86 4.11
CA ASP A 388 13.65 16.80 3.48
C ASP A 388 14.97 16.13 3.06
N LEU A 389 15.47 15.19 3.86
CA LEU A 389 16.70 14.43 3.57
C LEU A 389 16.54 13.39 2.44
N LEU A 390 15.32 12.97 2.16
CA LEU A 390 14.98 11.86 1.27
C LEU A 390 14.22 12.31 0.01
N ARG A 391 14.14 13.62 -0.21
CA ARG A 391 13.51 14.22 -1.38
C ARG A 391 14.30 13.92 -2.66
N ASN A 392 13.60 13.86 -3.79
CA ASN A 392 14.18 13.66 -5.12
C ASN A 392 14.82 12.27 -5.33
N GLY A 393 14.34 11.24 -4.63
CA GLY A 393 14.68 9.89 -5.06
C GLY A 393 14.12 9.60 -6.45
N THR A 394 14.72 8.62 -7.12
CA THR A 394 14.50 8.36 -8.56
C THR A 394 13.10 7.87 -8.90
N ARG A 395 12.35 7.35 -7.92
CA ARG A 395 11.08 6.63 -8.12
C ARG A 395 9.86 7.42 -7.62
N ARG A 396 9.68 8.64 -8.12
CA ARG A 396 8.60 9.54 -7.68
C ARG A 396 7.26 9.08 -8.21
N SER A 397 6.24 9.11 -7.35
CA SER A 397 4.83 8.83 -7.69
C SER A 397 4.53 7.42 -8.21
N GLU A 398 5.45 6.46 -8.06
CA GLU A 398 5.19 5.06 -8.43
C GLU A 398 4.17 4.37 -7.52
N ASP A 399 3.96 4.90 -6.32
CA ASP A 399 2.96 4.49 -5.33
C ASP A 399 1.69 5.36 -5.33
N LEU A 400 1.59 6.39 -6.17
CA LEU A 400 0.43 7.29 -6.20
C LEU A 400 -0.75 6.61 -6.90
N VAL A 401 -1.87 6.45 -6.19
CA VAL A 401 -3.12 5.90 -6.76
C VAL A 401 -4.16 6.97 -7.06
N LEU A 402 -4.28 8.00 -6.19
CA LEU A 402 -5.23 9.08 -6.41
C LEU A 402 -4.70 10.40 -5.84
N SER A 403 -4.81 11.48 -6.61
CA SER A 403 -4.44 12.83 -6.19
C SER A 403 -5.67 13.68 -5.82
N ASN A 404 -5.44 14.79 -5.13
CA ASN A 404 -6.47 15.69 -4.59
C ASN A 404 -7.44 15.00 -3.62
N VAL A 405 -6.95 14.00 -2.91
CA VAL A 405 -7.69 13.36 -1.82
C VAL A 405 -7.66 14.29 -0.61
N ARG A 406 -8.83 14.48 -0.02
CA ARG A 406 -9.06 15.33 1.15
C ARG A 406 -9.13 14.52 2.43
N SER A 407 -9.68 13.31 2.37
CA SER A 407 -9.73 12.39 3.50
C SER A 407 -9.72 10.94 3.03
N PHE A 408 -9.19 10.08 3.89
CA PHE A 408 -9.16 8.62 3.76
C PHE A 408 -9.48 8.07 5.15
N ASP A 409 -10.74 7.72 5.36
CA ASP A 409 -11.33 7.38 6.67
C ASP A 409 -11.62 5.88 6.74
N ILE A 410 -11.17 5.18 7.77
CA ILE A 410 -11.29 3.74 7.96
C ILE A 410 -11.99 3.42 9.28
N LYS A 411 -13.28 3.08 9.21
CA LYS A 411 -14.04 2.68 10.39
C LYS A 411 -14.16 1.17 10.50
N VAL A 412 -14.06 0.64 11.73
CA VAL A 412 -14.25 -0.78 12.03
C VAL A 412 -15.67 -1.04 12.52
N PHE A 413 -16.28 -2.15 12.13
CA PHE A 413 -17.60 -2.52 12.65
C PHE A 413 -17.49 -2.99 14.10
N ASP A 414 -18.21 -2.32 14.99
CA ASP A 414 -18.27 -2.64 16.41
C ASP A 414 -19.61 -3.31 16.76
N ASP A 415 -19.53 -4.61 17.04
CA ASP A 415 -20.69 -5.45 17.35
C ASP A 415 -21.46 -4.96 18.59
N GLY A 416 -20.82 -4.24 19.52
CA GLY A 416 -21.46 -3.73 20.74
C GLY A 416 -22.37 -2.53 20.50
N ILE A 417 -22.15 -1.76 19.44
CA ILE A 417 -22.98 -0.60 19.05
C ILE A 417 -23.74 -0.82 17.73
N HIS A 418 -23.39 -1.85 16.97
CA HIS A 418 -23.96 -2.17 15.66
C HIS A 418 -23.76 -1.08 14.60
N ASP A 419 -22.65 -0.35 14.66
CA ASP A 419 -22.25 0.65 13.67
C ASP A 419 -20.72 0.57 13.46
N TYR A 420 -20.23 1.22 12.41
CA TYR A 420 -18.79 1.39 12.24
C TYR A 420 -18.31 2.61 12.99
N VAL A 421 -17.26 2.41 13.77
CA VAL A 421 -16.66 3.38 14.68
C VAL A 421 -15.17 3.50 14.42
N ASP A 422 -14.62 4.62 14.87
CA ASP A 422 -13.20 4.89 14.87
C ASP A 422 -12.53 4.17 16.04
N ILE A 423 -11.36 3.58 15.81
CA ILE A 423 -10.62 2.89 16.86
C ILE A 423 -10.20 3.92 17.91
N GLY A 424 -10.46 3.66 19.19
CA GLY A 424 -10.17 4.60 20.27
C GLY A 424 -11.18 5.74 20.41
N SER A 425 -12.28 5.75 19.64
CA SER A 425 -13.39 6.68 19.86
C SER A 425 -14.10 6.44 21.19
N SER A 426 -14.65 7.50 21.79
CA SER A 426 -15.52 7.40 22.97
C SER A 426 -16.90 6.82 22.65
N SER A 427 -17.28 6.78 21.37
CA SER A 427 -18.51 6.15 20.88
C SER A 427 -18.37 4.63 20.70
N ALA A 428 -17.13 4.14 20.57
CA ALA A 428 -16.85 2.71 20.46
C ALA A 428 -17.09 2.00 21.80
N VAL A 429 -17.39 0.71 21.71
CA VAL A 429 -17.54 -0.19 22.86
C VAL A 429 -16.35 -1.15 22.87
N ARG A 430 -16.18 -1.89 21.78
CA ARG A 430 -15.14 -2.90 21.64
C ARG A 430 -13.79 -2.31 21.28
N PHE A 431 -13.81 -1.23 20.52
CA PHE A 431 -12.62 -0.51 20.10
C PHE A 431 -12.38 0.75 20.95
N ALA A 432 -13.10 0.89 22.07
CA ALA A 432 -12.90 2.00 23.00
C ALA A 432 -11.47 2.01 23.58
N PRO A 433 -10.96 3.17 24.02
CA PRO A 433 -9.65 3.26 24.69
C PRO A 433 -9.52 2.33 25.90
N GLY A 434 -10.61 2.14 26.66
CA GLY A 434 -10.65 1.28 27.85
C GLY A 434 -10.71 -0.22 27.55
N ALA A 435 -11.01 -0.60 26.29
CA ALA A 435 -11.02 -1.99 25.85
C ALA A 435 -9.64 -2.43 25.29
N ARG A 436 -8.71 -1.49 25.09
CA ARG A 436 -7.37 -1.79 24.60
C ARG A 436 -6.51 -2.38 25.73
N GLN A 437 -5.88 -3.52 25.49
CA GLN A 437 -5.00 -4.16 26.47
C GLN A 437 -3.55 -3.73 26.32
N ASN A 438 -2.98 -3.88 25.12
CA ASN A 438 -1.65 -3.35 24.83
C ASN A 438 -1.71 -1.84 24.57
N SER A 439 -1.62 -1.07 25.66
CA SER A 439 -1.75 0.38 25.62
C SER A 439 -0.53 1.13 25.08
N ASP A 440 0.54 0.40 24.76
CA ASP A 440 1.81 0.95 24.30
C ASP A 440 2.15 0.59 22.85
N HIS A 441 1.42 -0.35 22.25
CA HIS A 441 1.56 -0.68 20.84
C HIS A 441 0.94 0.37 19.92
N GLY A 442 1.48 0.49 18.71
CA GLY A 442 1.16 1.52 17.73
C GLY A 442 2.38 2.38 17.41
N ASN A 443 2.17 3.68 17.25
CA ASN A 443 3.25 4.65 17.09
C ASN A 443 3.44 5.49 18.36
N ASN A 444 4.38 6.44 18.31
CA ASN A 444 4.76 7.26 19.47
C ASN A 444 3.86 8.47 19.73
N VAL A 445 2.89 8.76 18.83
CA VAL A 445 1.95 9.87 18.96
C VAL A 445 0.59 9.35 19.37
N PHE A 446 0.05 8.42 18.57
CA PHE A 446 -1.25 7.81 18.77
C PHE A 446 -1.12 6.29 18.80
N LYS A 447 -2.03 5.65 19.53
CA LYS A 447 -1.99 4.20 19.80
C LYS A 447 -3.32 3.50 19.51
N ASN A 448 -4.16 4.16 18.73
CA ASN A 448 -5.47 3.68 18.34
C ASN A 448 -5.31 2.75 17.15
N VAL A 449 -4.92 1.51 17.44
CA VAL A 449 -4.50 0.55 16.42
C VAL A 449 -5.16 -0.80 16.62
N PHE A 450 -5.59 -1.41 15.52
CA PHE A 450 -5.97 -2.82 15.46
C PHE A 450 -4.87 -3.59 14.75
N ASP A 451 -4.41 -4.70 15.33
CA ASP A 451 -3.35 -5.52 14.76
C ASP A 451 -3.57 -7.00 15.03
N THR A 452 -3.32 -7.84 14.03
CA THR A 452 -3.23 -9.29 14.17
C THR A 452 -1.78 -9.71 14.38
N TRP A 453 -1.51 -10.47 15.43
CA TRP A 453 -0.13 -10.85 15.80
C TRP A 453 0.16 -12.33 15.54
N HIS A 454 1.42 -12.66 15.35
CA HIS A 454 1.91 -14.05 15.38
C HIS A 454 1.76 -14.63 16.80
N VAL A 455 1.56 -15.95 16.94
CA VAL A 455 1.44 -16.61 18.26
C VAL A 455 2.68 -16.45 19.16
N ARG A 456 3.83 -16.14 18.55
CA ARG A 456 5.13 -15.88 19.20
C ARG A 456 5.52 -14.40 19.15
N ALA A 457 4.60 -13.49 18.84
CA ALA A 457 4.93 -12.08 18.78
C ALA A 457 5.63 -11.65 20.08
N ALA A 458 6.84 -11.13 19.91
CA ALA A 458 7.60 -10.57 21.01
C ALA A 458 6.87 -9.32 21.49
N SER A 459 7.11 -8.92 22.74
CA SER A 459 6.47 -7.73 23.27
C SER A 459 6.76 -6.52 22.39
N SER A 460 5.69 -5.96 21.81
CA SER A 460 5.74 -4.66 21.14
C SER A 460 5.11 -3.63 22.05
N GLY A 461 5.89 -2.65 22.48
CA GLY A 461 5.44 -1.60 23.40
C GLY A 461 5.42 -1.99 24.89
N GLY A 462 5.62 -3.26 25.27
CA GLY A 462 5.67 -3.67 26.68
C GLY A 462 4.69 -4.78 27.07
N ASP A 463 3.73 -5.09 26.20
CA ASP A 463 2.82 -6.25 26.32
C ASP A 463 3.08 -7.25 25.18
N GLN A 464 2.87 -8.54 25.44
CA GLN A 464 3.05 -9.66 24.50
C GLN A 464 1.76 -10.02 23.75
N ASP A 465 0.63 -9.43 24.15
CA ASP A 465 -0.66 -9.65 23.50
C ASP A 465 -1.02 -8.50 22.52
N PRO A 466 -1.82 -8.80 21.49
CA PRO A 466 -2.31 -7.78 20.56
C PRO A 466 -3.24 -6.78 21.27
N PRO A 467 -3.39 -5.55 20.75
CA PRO A 467 -4.18 -4.48 21.39
C PRO A 467 -5.62 -4.87 21.71
N TYR A 468 -6.26 -5.62 20.79
CA TYR A 468 -7.65 -6.03 20.92
C TYR A 468 -7.78 -7.56 20.68
N PRO A 469 -8.17 -8.37 21.69
CA PRO A 469 -8.17 -9.84 21.63
C PRO A 469 -9.16 -10.46 20.63
N MET A 470 -10.20 -9.73 20.26
CA MET A 470 -11.36 -10.22 19.50
C MET A 470 -12.06 -11.47 20.07
N LEU A 471 -11.98 -11.67 21.39
CA LEU A 471 -12.69 -12.72 22.14
C LEU A 471 -13.85 -12.14 22.93
N SER A 472 -14.90 -12.95 23.11
CA SER A 472 -16.13 -12.56 23.81
C SER A 472 -16.50 -13.53 24.93
N ASP A 473 -17.00 -13.01 26.04
CA ASP A 473 -17.61 -13.83 27.10
C ASP A 473 -18.92 -14.43 26.56
N PRO A 474 -19.06 -15.77 26.50
CA PRO A 474 -20.24 -16.41 25.93
C PRO A 474 -21.47 -16.29 26.84
N THR A 475 -21.31 -15.85 28.10
CA THR A 475 -22.43 -15.57 29.01
C THR A 475 -23.00 -14.17 28.80
N VAL A 476 -22.24 -13.29 28.15
CA VAL A 476 -22.66 -11.93 27.82
C VAL A 476 -23.29 -11.93 26.42
N PRO A 477 -24.54 -11.44 26.28
CA PRO A 477 -25.14 -11.24 24.96
C PRO A 477 -24.27 -10.37 24.05
N GLU A 478 -24.27 -10.64 22.74
CA GLU A 478 -23.39 -9.97 21.77
C GLU A 478 -23.55 -8.45 21.72
N PHE A 479 -24.72 -7.94 22.09
CA PHE A 479 -25.08 -6.52 22.08
C PHE A 479 -24.72 -5.77 23.38
N ASN A 480 -24.16 -6.45 24.39
CA ASN A 480 -23.71 -5.82 25.62
C ASN A 480 -22.22 -5.48 25.54
N ASN A 481 -21.78 -4.45 26.28
CA ASN A 481 -20.35 -4.09 26.36
C ASN A 481 -19.51 -5.30 26.77
N GLN A 482 -18.68 -5.77 25.84
CA GLN A 482 -17.73 -6.84 26.10
C GLN A 482 -16.44 -6.22 26.56
N THR A 483 -16.06 -6.48 27.80
CA THR A 483 -14.68 -6.22 28.24
C THR A 483 -13.82 -7.32 27.64
N PRO A 484 -12.89 -7.03 26.72
CA PRO A 484 -11.94 -8.04 26.25
C PRO A 484 -11.08 -8.51 27.43
N VAL A 485 -11.08 -9.81 27.72
CA VAL A 485 -10.29 -10.39 28.83
C VAL A 485 -9.33 -11.44 28.28
N TYR A 486 -8.02 -11.15 28.28
CA TYR A 486 -6.95 -12.14 28.13
C TYR A 486 -6.47 -12.70 29.47
N ASP A 487 -7.07 -12.30 30.60
CA ASP A 487 -6.80 -12.99 31.86
C ASP A 487 -7.46 -14.38 31.83
N LEU A 488 -6.66 -15.30 31.29
CA LEU A 488 -6.97 -16.68 30.96
C LEU A 488 -6.86 -17.60 32.15
N ALA A 489 -6.45 -17.07 33.30
CA ALA A 489 -6.55 -17.79 34.55
C ALA A 489 -8.04 -17.94 34.91
N ASN A 490 -8.63 -19.06 34.50
CA ASN A 490 -9.92 -19.59 34.94
C ASN A 490 -11.19 -19.13 34.19
N GLN A 491 -11.10 -18.70 32.92
CA GLN A 491 -12.32 -18.47 32.13
C GLN A 491 -13.03 -19.79 31.79
N SER A 492 -13.96 -20.16 32.67
CA SER A 492 -15.05 -21.07 32.39
C SER A 492 -16.33 -20.25 32.41
N PRO A 493 -17.14 -20.25 31.34
CA PRO A 493 -17.01 -21.04 30.09
C PRO A 493 -15.90 -20.56 29.12
N ILE A 494 -15.55 -21.42 28.15
CA ILE A 494 -14.60 -21.11 27.05
C ILE A 494 -15.11 -19.88 26.28
N PRO A 495 -14.26 -18.88 25.99
CA PRO A 495 -14.67 -17.69 25.25
C PRO A 495 -15.14 -18.01 23.83
N ARG A 496 -16.09 -17.22 23.33
CA ARG A 496 -16.54 -17.29 21.93
C ARG A 496 -15.67 -16.39 21.05
N ALA A 497 -15.27 -16.89 19.88
CA ALA A 497 -14.62 -16.09 18.85
C ALA A 497 -15.55 -15.00 18.32
N SER A 498 -15.06 -13.77 18.25
CA SER A 498 -15.78 -12.65 17.65
C SER A 498 -14.80 -11.89 16.76
N PRO A 499 -14.36 -12.43 15.61
CA PRO A 499 -13.40 -11.75 14.75
C PRO A 499 -13.94 -10.40 14.24
N LEU A 500 -13.05 -9.49 13.84
CA LEU A 500 -13.47 -8.27 13.14
C LEU A 500 -14.21 -8.63 11.85
N THR A 501 -15.46 -8.18 11.71
CA THR A 501 -16.40 -8.71 10.71
C THR A 501 -16.47 -7.88 9.43
N SER A 502 -16.25 -6.56 9.52
CA SER A 502 -16.27 -5.66 8.37
C SER A 502 -15.59 -4.33 8.69
N ILE A 503 -15.18 -3.63 7.63
CA ILE A 503 -14.68 -2.26 7.67
C ILE A 503 -15.42 -1.39 6.65
N ARG A 504 -15.43 -0.09 6.93
CA ARG A 504 -15.96 0.94 6.05
C ARG A 504 -14.83 1.91 5.72
N ILE A 505 -14.48 2.01 4.45
CA ILE A 505 -13.47 2.95 3.95
C ILE A 505 -14.18 4.07 3.20
N VAL A 506 -13.96 5.31 3.59
CA VAL A 506 -14.52 6.51 2.96
C VAL A 506 -13.40 7.37 2.41
N ILE A 507 -13.43 7.62 1.10
CA ILE A 507 -12.42 8.44 0.42
C ILE A 507 -13.12 9.67 -0.13
N ARG A 508 -12.72 10.85 0.33
CA ARG A 508 -13.22 12.14 -0.19
C ARG A 508 -12.13 12.78 -1.04
N TYR A 509 -12.45 13.20 -2.26
CA TYR A 509 -11.48 13.79 -3.18
C TYR A 509 -12.10 14.91 -4.01
N GLU A 510 -11.27 15.86 -4.44
CA GLU A 510 -11.71 17.00 -5.24
C GLU A 510 -11.53 16.72 -6.74
N ASP A 511 -12.60 16.87 -7.50
CA ASP A 511 -12.57 16.77 -8.95
C ASP A 511 -12.05 18.10 -9.54
N ILE A 512 -10.82 18.12 -10.03
CA ILE A 512 -10.18 19.33 -10.60
C ILE A 512 -11.03 19.97 -11.70
N SER A 513 -11.78 19.17 -12.47
CA SER A 513 -12.53 19.67 -13.62
C SER A 513 -13.81 20.43 -13.24
N THR A 514 -14.34 20.17 -12.05
CA THR A 514 -15.59 20.76 -11.54
C THR A 514 -15.40 21.57 -10.25
N GLY A 515 -14.27 21.39 -9.55
CA GLY A 515 -14.03 21.92 -8.20
C GLY A 515 -14.95 21.31 -7.13
N GLN A 516 -15.67 20.22 -7.44
CA GLN A 516 -16.61 19.59 -6.52
C GLN A 516 -15.94 18.49 -5.70
N LEU A 517 -16.34 18.38 -4.44
CA LEU A 517 -15.97 17.27 -3.58
C LEU A 517 -16.79 16.03 -3.97
N ARG A 518 -16.11 14.93 -4.23
CA ARG A 518 -16.69 13.61 -4.44
C ARG A 518 -16.37 12.72 -3.26
N GLN A 519 -17.23 11.73 -3.04
CA GLN A 519 -17.07 10.74 -1.99
C GLN A 519 -17.29 9.35 -2.56
N MET A 520 -16.36 8.47 -2.22
CA MET A 520 -16.42 7.04 -2.45
C MET A 520 -16.55 6.33 -1.10
N THR A 521 -17.38 5.31 -1.03
CA THR A 521 -17.55 4.50 0.18
C THR A 521 -17.49 3.03 -0.17
N LEU A 522 -16.54 2.32 0.41
CA LEU A 522 -16.39 0.88 0.32
C LEU A 522 -16.76 0.26 1.66
N ILE A 523 -17.79 -0.57 1.69
CA ILE A 523 -18.09 -1.43 2.83
C ILE A 523 -17.58 -2.83 2.49
N GLN A 524 -16.54 -3.25 3.18
CA GLN A 524 -15.89 -4.53 2.91
C GLN A 524 -16.20 -5.53 4.03
N PRO A 525 -16.93 -6.62 3.73
CA PRO A 525 -17.02 -7.75 4.65
C PRO A 525 -15.66 -8.43 4.78
N LEU A 526 -15.29 -8.73 6.02
CA LEU A 526 -14.02 -9.36 6.41
C LEU A 526 -14.18 -10.80 6.92
N ARG A 527 -15.37 -11.39 6.74
CA ARG A 527 -15.59 -12.83 6.97
C ARG A 527 -15.29 -13.64 5.71
N ASN A 528 -14.93 -14.90 5.92
CA ASN A 528 -14.72 -15.85 4.83
C ASN A 528 -16.08 -16.13 4.14
N LYS A 529 -16.13 -16.16 2.80
CA LYS A 529 -17.39 -16.39 2.05
C LYS A 529 -18.01 -17.78 2.29
N GLY A 530 -17.33 -18.68 3.01
CA GLY A 530 -17.76 -20.05 3.31
C GLY A 530 -18.46 -20.28 4.66
N GLU A 531 -18.59 -19.26 5.52
CA GLU A 531 -19.23 -19.37 6.86
C GLU A 531 -20.63 -18.74 6.91
N GLY A 532 -21.41 -18.89 5.84
CA GLY A 532 -22.81 -18.48 5.76
C GLY A 532 -23.79 -19.53 6.27
#